data_AF-A0A125YSM4-F1
#
_entry.id   AF-A0A125YSM4-F1
#
_cell.length_a   1.000
_cell.length_b   1.000
_cell.length_c   1.000
_cell.angle_alpha   90.00
_cell.angle_beta   90.00
_cell.angle_gamma   90.00
#
_symmetry.space_group_name_H-M   'P 1'
#
loop_
_entity.id
_entity.type
_entity.pdbx_description
1 polymer ?
#
loop_
_entity_poly.entity_id
_entity_poly.type
_entity_poly.pdbx_seq_one_letter_code
_entity_poly.pdbx_strand_id
1 'polypeptide(L)'
;MTNCLSKLPYVSAACGTASLLVYFFPSTLLSCVPQLAETSPALLRLLSTLVNTSFSCLFGSATWVFFVMSPVLRKTLSRCKLAEVQSIHYPIFFCASTVLSSTLLSTVCYMGVGYSKLHMAAAVNVIGNLVNSCYLAPRQVSLLERRRELEEQLGIDTADTAVNAAEVARRAARGGDGDQAAAGLEYQDVVKAFKLHHSLGMAVGFVSFAALLPFLVS
;
A
#
# COMPACT_ATOMS: atom_id res chain seq x y z
N MET A 1 -2.47 15.24 14.39
CA MET A 1 -2.19 14.81 13.00
C MET A 1 -2.92 13.51 12.59
N THR A 2 -3.66 12.86 13.49
CA THR A 2 -4.35 11.57 13.28
C THR A 2 -5.58 11.60 12.34
N ASN A 3 -6.24 12.76 12.18
CA ASN A 3 -7.51 12.84 11.43
C ASN A 3 -7.41 12.73 9.89
N CYS A 4 -6.23 12.95 9.30
CA CYS A 4 -6.07 12.86 7.84
C CYS A 4 -5.71 11.43 7.40
N LEU A 5 -4.88 10.73 8.16
CA LEU A 5 -4.44 9.36 7.83
C LEU A 5 -5.61 8.36 7.88
N SER A 6 -6.54 8.55 8.81
CA SER A 6 -7.75 7.72 8.92
C SER A 6 -8.69 7.83 7.70
N LYS A 7 -8.57 8.90 6.90
CA LYS A 7 -9.38 9.11 5.69
C LYS A 7 -8.79 8.48 4.44
N LEU A 8 -7.49 8.14 4.43
CA LEU A 8 -6.80 7.59 3.27
C LEU A 8 -7.41 6.29 2.70
N PRO A 9 -7.88 5.34 3.53
CA PRO A 9 -8.58 4.15 3.04
C PRO A 9 -9.85 4.50 2.26
N TYR A 10 -10.61 5.51 2.69
CA TYR A 10 -11.84 5.93 2.02
C TYR A 10 -11.56 6.61 0.68
N VAL A 11 -10.52 7.43 0.61
CA VAL A 11 -10.06 8.04 -0.66
C VAL A 11 -9.64 6.94 -1.64
N SER A 12 -8.85 5.98 -1.15
CA SER A 12 -8.40 4.84 -1.96
C SER A 12 -9.57 3.98 -2.44
N ALA A 13 -10.54 3.70 -1.55
CA ALA A 13 -11.76 2.99 -1.89
C ALA A 13 -12.56 3.73 -2.96
N ALA A 14 -12.79 5.03 -2.80
CA ALA A 14 -13.54 5.83 -3.76
C ALA A 14 -12.86 5.84 -5.14
N CYS A 15 -11.56 6.15 -5.23
CA CYS A 15 -10.85 6.22 -6.50
C CYS A 15 -10.69 4.83 -7.16
N GLY A 16 -10.30 3.82 -6.37
CA GLY A 16 -10.06 2.47 -6.85
C GLY A 16 -11.34 1.78 -7.31
N THR A 17 -12.42 1.88 -6.54
CA THR A 17 -13.69 1.27 -6.95
C THR A 17 -14.29 1.98 -8.16
N ALA A 18 -14.24 3.31 -8.22
CA ALA A 18 -14.74 4.06 -9.38
C ALA A 18 -14.00 3.68 -10.67
N SER A 19 -12.67 3.60 -10.64
CA SER A 19 -11.89 3.21 -11.83
C SER A 19 -12.11 1.74 -12.24
N LEU A 20 -12.26 0.83 -11.29
CA LEU A 20 -12.60 -0.57 -11.58
C LEU A 20 -14.01 -0.70 -12.18
N LEU A 21 -14.99 0.08 -11.69
CA LEU A 21 -16.32 0.10 -12.29
C LEU A 21 -16.28 0.57 -13.74
N VAL A 22 -15.50 1.63 -14.04
CA VAL A 22 -15.28 2.08 -15.42
C VAL A 22 -14.64 0.99 -16.28
N TYR A 23 -13.69 0.23 -15.74
CA TYR A 23 -13.03 -0.86 -16.45
C TYR A 23 -13.97 -2.07 -16.74
N PHE A 24 -14.79 -2.48 -15.78
CA PHE A 24 -15.68 -3.63 -15.95
C PHE A 24 -16.97 -3.31 -16.71
N PHE A 25 -17.45 -2.07 -16.64
CA PHE A 25 -18.71 -1.65 -17.24
C PHE A 25 -18.52 -0.42 -18.17
N PRO A 26 -17.61 -0.49 -19.15
CA PRO A 26 -17.31 0.65 -20.00
C PRO A 26 -18.51 1.06 -20.84
N SER A 27 -19.31 0.10 -21.33
CA SER A 27 -20.47 0.36 -22.20
C SER A 27 -21.65 1.03 -21.51
N THR A 28 -21.78 0.94 -20.18
CA THR A 28 -22.86 1.58 -19.42
C THR A 28 -22.45 2.91 -18.78
N LEU A 29 -21.14 3.08 -18.49
CA LEU A 29 -20.61 4.28 -17.85
C LEU A 29 -19.97 5.27 -18.83
N LEU A 30 -19.53 4.78 -19.99
CA LEU A 30 -18.91 5.57 -21.05
C LEU A 30 -19.75 5.50 -22.33
N SER A 31 -21.09 5.58 -22.23
CA SER A 31 -22.02 5.54 -23.36
C SER A 31 -21.76 6.60 -24.45
N CYS A 32 -20.85 7.53 -24.20
CA CYS A 32 -20.38 8.58 -25.09
C CYS A 32 -18.84 8.63 -25.08
N VAL A 33 -18.14 7.51 -25.32
CA VAL A 33 -16.72 7.59 -25.70
C VAL A 33 -16.69 8.23 -27.09
N PRO A 34 -16.18 9.46 -27.24
CA PRO A 34 -15.98 10.02 -28.58
C PRO A 34 -15.13 9.03 -29.37
N GLN A 35 -15.57 8.67 -30.58
CA GLN A 35 -14.69 7.94 -31.49
C GLN A 35 -13.36 8.72 -31.57
N LEU A 36 -12.21 8.05 -31.65
CA LEU A 36 -10.89 8.70 -31.70
C LEU A 36 -10.80 9.82 -32.76
N ALA A 37 -11.69 9.79 -33.77
CA ALA A 37 -11.89 10.81 -34.80
C ALA A 37 -12.50 12.15 -34.29
N GLU A 38 -13.20 12.16 -33.15
CA GLU A 38 -13.88 13.34 -32.57
C GLU A 38 -13.11 13.96 -31.39
N THR A 39 -12.08 13.28 -30.86
CA THR A 39 -11.27 13.81 -29.77
C THR A 39 -10.33 14.92 -30.26
N SER A 40 -10.50 16.14 -29.73
CA SER A 40 -9.60 17.26 -29.99
C SER A 40 -8.13 16.89 -29.73
N PRO A 41 -7.18 17.33 -30.58
CA PRO A 41 -5.74 17.07 -30.38
C PRO A 41 -5.22 17.57 -29.03
N ALA A 42 -5.86 18.60 -28.44
CA ALA A 42 -5.52 19.08 -27.11
C ALA A 42 -5.90 18.06 -26.01
N LEU A 43 -7.06 17.43 -26.13
CA LEU A 43 -7.52 16.40 -25.20
C LEU A 43 -6.64 15.14 -25.28
N LEU A 44 -6.26 14.72 -26.49
CA LEU A 44 -5.34 13.59 -26.67
C LEU A 44 -3.98 13.84 -26.03
N ARG A 45 -3.44 15.06 -26.13
CA ARG A 45 -2.19 15.44 -25.44
C ARG A 45 -2.35 15.39 -23.93
N LEU A 46 -3.47 15.87 -23.40
CA LEU A 46 -3.75 15.82 -21.96
C LEU A 46 -3.83 14.38 -21.45
N LEU A 47 -4.58 13.51 -22.15
CA LEU A 47 -4.73 12.10 -21.79
C LEU A 47 -3.40 11.35 -21.87
N SER A 48 -2.61 11.56 -22.92
CA SER A 48 -1.26 11.00 -23.03
C SER A 48 -0.35 11.47 -21.90
N THR A 49 -0.43 12.76 -21.54
CA THR A 49 0.32 13.31 -20.40
C THR A 49 -0.10 12.65 -19.08
N LEU A 50 -1.41 12.42 -18.88
CA LEU A 50 -1.93 11.75 -17.69
C LEU A 50 -1.48 10.29 -17.61
N VAL A 51 -1.50 9.54 -18.71
CA VAL A 51 -0.98 8.17 -18.76
C VAL A 51 0.50 8.15 -18.38
N ASN A 52 1.32 8.97 -19.05
CA ASN A 52 2.76 8.99 -18.83
C ASN A 52 3.13 9.44 -17.42
N THR A 53 2.47 10.48 -16.90
CA THR A 53 2.74 11.00 -15.55
C THR A 53 2.30 9.98 -14.50
N SER A 54 1.10 9.40 -14.64
CA SER A 54 0.58 8.42 -13.69
C SER A 54 1.46 7.17 -13.67
N PHE A 55 1.83 6.65 -14.84
CA PHE A 55 2.73 5.51 -14.96
C PHE A 55 4.10 5.80 -14.35
N SER A 56 4.73 6.92 -14.73
CA SER A 56 6.08 7.29 -14.24
C SER A 56 6.10 7.51 -12.74
N CYS A 57 5.11 8.21 -12.18
CA CYS A 57 5.01 8.42 -10.73
C CYS A 57 4.75 7.10 -9.99
N LEU A 58 3.86 6.25 -10.50
CA LEU A 58 3.54 4.96 -9.90
C LEU A 58 4.74 4.02 -9.90
N PHE A 59 5.38 3.84 -11.07
CA PHE A 59 6.55 3.00 -11.23
C PHE A 59 7.76 3.54 -10.44
N GLY A 60 8.05 4.84 -10.58
CA GLY A 60 9.19 5.50 -9.96
C GLY A 60 9.07 5.51 -8.44
N SER A 61 7.89 5.84 -7.89
CA SER A 61 7.66 5.82 -6.44
C SER A 61 7.74 4.40 -5.87
N ALA A 62 7.17 3.40 -6.54
CA ALA A 62 7.29 2.00 -6.12
C ALA A 62 8.75 1.53 -6.14
N THR A 63 9.50 1.88 -7.19
CA THR A 63 10.94 1.56 -7.30
C THR A 63 11.70 2.18 -6.13
N TRP A 64 11.47 3.47 -5.86
CA TRP A 64 12.09 4.17 -4.75
C TRP A 64 11.75 3.55 -3.40
N VAL A 65 10.47 3.30 -3.12
CA VAL A 65 10.01 2.78 -1.83
C VAL A 65 10.53 1.37 -1.56
N PHE A 66 10.46 0.47 -2.55
CA PHE A 66 10.83 -0.94 -2.35
C PHE A 66 12.35 -1.16 -2.37
N PHE A 67 13.08 -0.52 -3.29
CA PHE A 67 14.48 -0.84 -3.52
C PHE A 67 15.46 0.16 -2.90
N VAL A 68 15.04 1.39 -2.60
CA VAL A 68 15.94 2.41 -2.04
C VAL A 68 15.56 2.76 -0.61
N MET A 69 14.37 3.31 -0.40
CA MET A 69 13.93 3.80 0.90
C MET A 69 13.84 2.67 1.92
N SER A 70 13.19 1.55 1.59
CA SER A 70 12.99 0.46 2.56
C SER A 70 14.30 -0.17 3.06
N PRO A 71 15.28 -0.52 2.19
CA PRO A 71 16.58 -1.02 2.66
C PRO A 71 17.36 0.00 3.48
N VAL A 72 17.34 1.28 3.09
CA VAL A 72 18.02 2.35 3.83
C VAL A 72 17.43 2.50 5.23
N LEU A 73 16.10 2.66 5.34
CA LEU A 73 15.43 2.83 6.63
C LEU A 73 15.65 1.64 7.57
N ARG A 74 15.65 0.40 7.04
CA ARG A 74 15.94 -0.80 7.85
C ARG A 74 17.36 -0.84 8.40
N LYS A 75 18.32 -0.21 7.71
CA LYS A 75 19.73 -0.17 8.13
C LYS A 75 20.03 1.01 9.06
N THR A 76 19.29 2.11 8.93
CA THR A 76 19.61 3.37 9.62
C THR A 76 18.76 3.63 10.86
N LEU A 77 17.51 3.16 10.90
CA LEU A 77 16.59 3.47 11.99
C LEU A 77 16.55 2.35 13.03
N SER A 78 16.37 2.75 14.29
CA SER A 78 15.99 1.82 15.35
C SER A 78 14.62 1.20 15.05
N ARG A 79 14.31 0.06 15.67
CA ARG A 79 13.03 -0.65 15.50
C ARG A 79 11.81 0.24 15.72
N CYS A 80 11.78 1.00 16.81
CA CYS A 80 10.65 1.85 17.16
C CYS A 80 10.50 3.02 16.17
N LYS A 81 11.62 3.63 15.75
CA LYS A 81 11.61 4.69 14.73
C LYS A 81 11.21 4.17 13.35
N LEU A 82 11.65 2.97 12.99
CA LEU A 82 11.22 2.32 11.76
C LEU A 82 9.71 2.08 11.77
N ALA A 83 9.16 1.56 12.86
CA ALA A 83 7.72 1.32 13.01
C ALA A 83 6.91 2.63 12.91
N GLU A 84 7.38 3.71 13.55
CA GLU A 84 6.78 5.04 13.47
C GLU A 84 6.79 5.61 12.05
N VAL A 85 7.92 5.49 11.34
CA VAL A 85 8.01 5.93 9.94
C VAL A 85 7.09 5.11 9.05
N GLN A 86 7.05 3.79 9.23
CA GLN A 86 6.20 2.87 8.45
C GLN A 86 4.71 3.14 8.67
N SER A 87 4.28 3.45 9.89
CA SER A 87 2.87 3.70 10.20
C SER A 87 2.32 4.97 9.55
N ILE A 88 3.20 5.90 9.17
CA ILE A 88 2.82 7.14 8.47
C ILE A 88 3.02 7.00 6.95
N HIS A 89 4.19 6.51 6.52
CA HIS A 89 4.56 6.52 5.11
C HIS A 89 3.81 5.48 4.28
N TYR A 90 3.60 4.27 4.81
CA TYR A 90 2.94 3.21 4.04
C TYR A 90 1.48 3.54 3.71
N PRO A 91 0.63 4.04 4.62
CA PRO A 91 -0.71 4.48 4.28
C PRO A 91 -0.74 5.57 3.20
N ILE A 92 0.16 6.56 3.29
CA ILE A 92 0.25 7.64 2.29
C ILE A 92 0.67 7.07 0.94
N PHE A 93 1.71 6.23 0.92
CA PHE A 93 2.23 5.62 -0.31
C PHE A 93 1.18 4.76 -1.01
N PHE A 94 0.49 3.87 -0.30
CA PHE A 94 -0.52 3.01 -0.91
C PHE A 94 -1.76 3.78 -1.34
N CYS A 95 -2.15 4.83 -0.62
CA CYS A 95 -3.23 5.72 -1.06
C CYS A 95 -2.85 6.48 -2.33
N ALA A 96 -1.68 7.11 -2.37
CA ALA A 96 -1.19 7.81 -3.55
C ALA A 96 -1.06 6.85 -4.75
N SER A 97 -0.56 5.63 -4.51
CA SER A 97 -0.46 4.59 -5.54
C SER A 97 -1.83 4.16 -6.04
N THR A 98 -2.84 4.06 -5.17
CA THR A 98 -4.23 3.77 -5.57
C THR A 98 -4.79 4.89 -6.44
N VAL A 99 -4.57 6.16 -6.07
CA VAL A 99 -5.01 7.31 -6.88
C VAL A 99 -4.34 7.31 -8.25
N LEU A 100 -3.02 7.19 -8.30
CA LEU A 100 -2.26 7.18 -9.56
C LEU A 100 -2.62 5.99 -10.46
N SER A 101 -2.77 4.79 -9.90
CA SER A 101 -3.20 3.62 -10.66
C SER A 101 -4.64 3.74 -11.15
N SER A 102 -5.53 4.37 -10.37
CA SER A 102 -6.91 4.65 -10.77
C SER A 102 -6.97 5.68 -11.90
N THR A 103 -6.16 6.74 -11.83
CA THR A 103 -6.02 7.72 -12.91
C THR A 103 -5.51 7.04 -14.17
N LEU A 104 -4.44 6.25 -14.06
CA LEU A 104 -3.90 5.47 -15.18
C LEU A 104 -4.98 4.61 -15.82
N LEU A 105 -5.67 3.76 -15.03
CA LEU A 105 -6.73 2.86 -15.52
C LEU A 105 -7.87 3.62 -16.20
N SER A 106 -8.42 4.64 -15.54
CA SER A 106 -9.52 5.42 -16.09
C SER A 106 -9.13 6.14 -17.39
N THR A 107 -7.91 6.70 -17.46
CA THR A 107 -7.43 7.38 -18.67
C THR A 107 -7.22 6.40 -19.82
N VAL A 108 -6.62 5.23 -19.59
CA VAL A 108 -6.41 4.25 -20.66
C VAL A 108 -7.72 3.61 -21.13
N CYS A 109 -8.70 3.42 -20.24
CA CYS A 109 -10.06 3.00 -20.60
C CYS A 109 -10.75 4.06 -21.45
N TYR A 110 -10.68 5.32 -21.05
CA TYR A 110 -11.29 6.44 -21.79
C TYR A 110 -10.71 6.60 -23.19
N MET A 111 -9.38 6.45 -23.34
CA MET A 111 -8.74 6.58 -24.65
C MET A 111 -9.17 5.48 -25.63
N GLY A 112 -9.73 4.36 -25.17
CA GLY A 112 -10.30 3.30 -26.04
C GLY A 112 -9.30 2.63 -26.99
N VAL A 113 -8.02 2.97 -26.92
CA VAL A 113 -6.95 2.40 -27.75
C VAL A 113 -6.69 0.97 -27.30
N GLY A 114 -6.33 0.08 -28.24
CA GLY A 114 -6.14 -1.37 -28.08
C GLY A 114 -5.03 -1.82 -27.10
N TYR A 115 -4.76 -1.04 -26.05
CA TYR A 115 -3.86 -1.33 -24.95
C TYR A 115 -4.47 -2.30 -23.92
N SER A 116 -5.10 -3.39 -24.37
CA SER A 116 -5.74 -4.37 -23.48
C SER A 116 -4.80 -4.89 -22.39
N LYS A 117 -3.50 -5.05 -22.71
CA LYS A 117 -2.46 -5.43 -21.76
C LYS A 117 -2.19 -4.36 -20.70
N LEU A 118 -2.16 -3.07 -21.09
CA LEU A 118 -1.94 -1.96 -20.16
C LEU A 118 -3.17 -1.75 -19.27
N HIS A 119 -4.37 -1.95 -19.82
CA HIS A 119 -5.61 -1.92 -19.04
C HIS A 119 -5.58 -2.96 -17.93
N MET A 120 -5.23 -4.21 -18.27
CA MET A 120 -5.07 -5.27 -17.29
C MET A 120 -3.98 -4.96 -16.26
N ALA A 121 -2.82 -4.48 -16.69
CA ALA A 121 -1.73 -4.12 -15.79
C ALA A 121 -2.14 -3.01 -14.81
N ALA A 122 -2.82 -1.97 -15.30
CA ALA A 122 -3.35 -0.90 -14.48
C ALA A 122 -4.43 -1.42 -13.50
N ALA A 123 -5.32 -2.32 -13.95
CA ALA A 123 -6.34 -2.94 -13.09
C ALA A 123 -5.72 -3.79 -11.96
N VAL A 124 -4.72 -4.62 -12.27
CA VAL A 124 -3.95 -5.38 -11.26
C VAL A 124 -3.28 -4.43 -10.27
N ASN A 125 -2.77 -3.29 -10.74
CA ASN A 125 -2.17 -2.28 -9.89
C ASN A 125 -3.20 -1.62 -8.95
N VAL A 126 -4.38 -1.24 -9.47
CA VAL A 126 -5.48 -0.70 -8.66
C VAL A 126 -5.90 -1.70 -7.59
N ILE A 127 -6.15 -2.97 -7.95
CA ILE A 127 -6.57 -4.01 -7.00
C ILE A 127 -5.51 -4.19 -5.91
N GLY A 128 -4.24 -4.35 -6.26
CA GLY A 128 -3.19 -4.58 -5.29
C GLY A 128 -2.95 -3.38 -4.36
N ASN A 129 -3.01 -2.16 -4.89
CA ASN A 129 -2.92 -0.96 -4.06
C ASN A 129 -4.16 -0.76 -3.18
N LEU A 130 -5.35 -1.13 -3.66
CA LEU A 130 -6.58 -1.09 -2.88
C LEU A 130 -6.53 -2.08 -1.70
N VAL A 131 -6.09 -3.32 -1.94
CA VAL A 131 -5.88 -4.31 -0.87
C VAL A 131 -4.85 -3.81 0.14
N ASN A 132 -3.76 -3.22 -0.33
CA ASN A 132 -2.76 -2.63 0.56
C ASN A 132 -3.30 -1.44 1.36
N SER A 133 -3.97 -0.49 0.71
CA SER A 133 -4.39 0.76 1.34
C SER A 133 -5.61 0.60 2.25
N CYS A 134 -6.55 -0.29 1.91
CA CYS A 134 -7.81 -0.43 2.62
C CYS A 134 -7.80 -1.56 3.66
N TYR A 135 -6.92 -2.55 3.51
CA TYR A 135 -6.88 -3.71 4.40
C TYR A 135 -5.51 -3.89 5.07
N LEU A 136 -4.44 -4.09 4.28
CA LEU A 136 -3.15 -4.51 4.85
C LEU A 136 -2.45 -3.40 5.64
N ALA A 137 -2.36 -2.18 5.11
CA ALA A 137 -1.71 -1.06 5.79
C ALA A 137 -2.46 -0.64 7.07
N PRO A 138 -3.80 -0.47 7.09
CA PRO A 138 -4.53 -0.23 8.33
C PRO A 138 -4.31 -1.33 9.37
N ARG A 139 -4.32 -2.60 8.94
CA ARG A 139 -4.09 -3.74 9.82
C ARG A 139 -2.66 -3.74 10.38
N GLN A 140 -1.66 -3.46 9.56
CA GLN A 140 -0.27 -3.32 9.99
C GLN A 140 -0.11 -2.20 11.03
N VAL A 141 -0.74 -1.04 10.82
CA VAL A 141 -0.71 0.07 11.80
C VAL A 141 -1.34 -0.36 13.12
N SER A 142 -2.54 -0.97 13.10
CA SER A 142 -3.19 -1.43 14.34
C SER A 142 -2.36 -2.46 15.11
N LEU A 143 -1.61 -3.32 14.40
CA LEU A 143 -0.74 -4.31 15.02
C LEU A 143 0.52 -3.65 15.61
N LEU A 144 1.04 -2.60 14.98
CA LEU A 144 2.16 -1.82 15.53
C LEU A 144 1.76 -1.03 16.77
N GLU A 145 0.55 -0.45 16.78
CA GLU A 145 -0.02 0.23 17.94
C GLU A 145 -0.21 -0.76 19.10
N ARG A 146 -0.87 -1.90 18.84
CA ARG A 146 -1.05 -2.94 19.87
C ARG A 146 0.26 -3.49 20.39
N ARG A 147 1.24 -3.69 19.51
CA ARG A 147 2.58 -4.10 19.89
C ARG A 147 3.22 -3.10 20.86
N ARG A 148 3.06 -1.80 20.60
CA ARG A 148 3.62 -0.74 21.45
C ARG A 148 2.98 -0.74 22.84
N GLU A 149 1.66 -0.91 22.92
CA GLU A 149 0.94 -1.05 24.20
C GLU A 149 1.46 -2.25 25.01
N LEU A 150 1.67 -3.39 24.35
CA LEU A 150 2.23 -4.58 24.99
C LEU A 150 3.70 -4.39 25.41
N GLU A 151 4.49 -3.63 24.66
CA GLU A 151 5.86 -3.27 25.07
C GLU A 151 5.86 -2.43 26.34
N GLU A 152 4.94 -1.49 26.47
CA GLU A 152 4.76 -0.68 27.68
C GLU A 152 4.32 -1.54 28.88
N GLN A 153 3.34 -2.44 28.69
CA GLN A 153 2.87 -3.36 29.74
C GLN A 153 3.95 -4.32 30.23
N LEU A 154 4.82 -4.78 29.32
CA LEU A 154 5.92 -5.70 29.63
C LEU A 154 7.20 -4.98 30.09
N GLY A 155 7.19 -3.64 30.17
CA GLY A 155 8.37 -2.85 30.55
C GLY A 155 9.54 -2.96 29.57
N ILE A 156 9.26 -3.22 28.29
CA ILE A 156 10.28 -3.33 27.24
C ILE A 156 10.72 -1.93 26.82
N ASP A 157 12.03 -1.67 26.81
CA ASP A 157 12.54 -0.36 26.41
C ASP A 157 12.43 -0.18 24.88
N THR A 158 12.15 1.05 24.48
CA THR A 158 12.22 1.49 23.07
C THR A 158 13.63 1.34 22.47
N ALA A 159 14.68 1.39 23.30
CA ALA A 159 16.06 1.14 22.89
C ALA A 159 16.36 -0.35 22.67
N ASP A 160 15.50 -1.26 23.17
CA ASP A 160 15.73 -2.68 23.04
C ASP A 160 15.68 -3.15 21.58
N THR A 161 16.60 -4.05 21.28
CA THR A 161 16.60 -4.77 20.00
C THR A 161 15.34 -5.63 19.90
N ALA A 162 14.94 -5.94 18.66
CA ALA A 162 13.81 -6.85 18.42
C ALA A 162 14.00 -8.22 19.08
N VAL A 163 15.25 -8.67 19.24
CA VAL A 163 15.60 -9.94 19.88
C VAL A 163 15.38 -9.86 21.39
N ASN A 164 15.87 -8.81 22.03
CA ASN A 164 15.68 -8.60 23.47
C ASN A 164 14.21 -8.48 23.84
N ALA A 165 13.45 -7.67 23.09
CA ALA A 165 12.02 -7.52 23.31
C ALA A 165 11.24 -8.84 23.17
N ALA A 166 11.59 -9.66 22.16
CA ALA A 166 10.98 -10.98 21.99
C ALA A 166 11.34 -11.93 23.14
N GLU A 167 12.55 -11.82 23.70
CA GLU A 167 12.98 -12.63 24.83
C GLU A 167 12.27 -12.22 26.13
N VAL A 168 12.13 -10.92 26.40
CA VAL A 168 11.33 -10.42 27.54
C VAL A 168 9.89 -10.94 27.47
N ALA A 169 9.25 -10.83 26.31
CA ALA A 169 7.89 -11.35 26.11
C ALA A 169 7.78 -12.87 26.28
N ARG A 170 8.80 -13.64 25.86
CA ARG A 170 8.84 -15.10 26.08
C ARG A 170 8.99 -15.47 27.55
N ARG A 171 9.78 -14.71 28.31
CA ARG A 171 9.95 -14.93 29.75
C ARG A 171 8.66 -14.62 30.48
N ALA A 172 8.02 -13.49 30.17
CA ALA A 172 6.71 -13.14 30.70
C ALA A 172 5.67 -14.23 30.41
N ALA A 173 5.60 -14.72 29.16
CA ALA A 173 4.68 -15.81 28.78
C ALA A 173 4.90 -17.14 29.52
N ARG A 174 6.11 -17.41 30.00
CA ARG A 174 6.47 -18.70 30.65
C ARG A 174 6.42 -18.67 32.17
N GLY A 175 6.58 -17.50 32.78
CA GLY A 175 6.75 -17.39 34.23
C GLY A 175 6.27 -16.06 34.84
N GLY A 176 5.56 -15.23 34.07
CA GLY A 176 4.87 -14.05 34.60
C GLY A 176 3.61 -14.45 35.38
N ASP A 177 3.04 -13.48 36.09
CA ASP A 177 1.68 -13.61 36.65
C ASP A 177 0.63 -13.75 35.53
N GLY A 178 -0.64 -13.95 35.87
CA GLY A 178 -1.72 -14.15 34.89
C GLY A 178 -1.80 -13.06 33.81
N ASP A 179 -1.59 -11.81 34.18
CA ASP A 179 -1.69 -10.66 33.28
C ASP A 179 -0.42 -10.49 32.44
N GLN A 180 0.76 -10.66 33.06
CA GLN A 180 2.04 -10.62 32.34
C GLN A 180 2.22 -11.80 31.38
N ALA A 181 1.75 -12.99 31.77
CA ALA A 181 1.78 -14.17 30.91
C ALA A 181 0.86 -14.00 29.70
N ALA A 182 -0.35 -13.46 29.90
CA ALA A 182 -1.27 -13.14 28.81
C ALA A 182 -0.67 -12.10 27.85
N ALA A 183 -0.12 -11.00 28.36
CA ALA A 183 0.53 -9.97 27.56
C ALA A 183 1.74 -10.52 26.77
N GLY A 184 2.54 -11.39 27.39
CA GLY A 184 3.69 -12.04 26.74
C GLY A 184 3.29 -12.98 25.60
N LEU A 185 2.19 -13.72 25.74
CA LEU A 185 1.63 -14.55 24.67
C LEU A 185 1.05 -13.70 23.54
N GLU A 186 0.25 -12.69 23.89
CA GLU A 186 -0.35 -11.79 22.91
C GLU A 186 0.72 -11.05 22.10
N TYR A 187 1.81 -10.61 22.73
CA TYR A 187 2.93 -9.97 22.04
C TYR A 187 3.51 -10.85 20.93
N GLN A 188 3.70 -12.15 21.22
CA GLN A 188 4.23 -13.10 20.23
C GLN A 188 3.27 -13.25 19.05
N ASP A 189 1.96 -13.29 19.30
CA ASP A 189 0.96 -13.44 18.27
C ASP A 189 0.80 -12.16 17.43
N VAL A 190 0.86 -10.98 18.04
CA VAL A 190 0.90 -9.70 17.34
C VAL A 190 2.14 -9.60 16.44
N VAL A 191 3.32 -10.01 16.90
CA VAL A 191 4.55 -10.02 16.09
C VAL A 191 4.42 -10.99 14.89
N LYS A 192 3.86 -12.19 15.09
CA LYS A 192 3.61 -13.13 14.00
C LYS A 192 2.60 -12.57 13.00
N ALA A 193 1.48 -12.03 13.49
CA ALA A 193 0.44 -11.42 12.67
C ALA A 193 1.00 -10.26 11.85
N PHE A 194 1.82 -9.39 12.45
CA PHE A 194 2.46 -8.29 11.74
C PHE A 194 3.35 -8.79 10.61
N LYS A 195 4.22 -9.79 10.87
CA LYS A 195 5.09 -10.37 9.84
C LYS A 195 4.29 -10.95 8.68
N LEU A 196 3.19 -11.64 8.97
CA LEU A 196 2.29 -12.19 7.95
C LEU A 196 1.69 -11.08 7.07
N HIS A 197 1.06 -10.08 7.68
CA HIS A 197 0.42 -8.99 6.95
C HIS A 197 1.43 -8.12 6.21
N HIS A 198 2.63 -7.91 6.76
CA HIS A 198 3.72 -7.20 6.10
C HIS A 198 4.22 -7.97 4.87
N SER A 199 4.44 -9.28 5.00
CA SER A 199 4.89 -10.13 3.89
C SER A 199 3.84 -10.20 2.79
N LEU A 200 2.56 -10.33 3.15
CA LEU A 200 1.46 -10.30 2.21
C LEU A 200 1.38 -8.95 1.48
N GLY A 201 1.52 -7.83 2.19
CA GLY A 201 1.50 -6.49 1.60
C GLY A 201 2.66 -6.27 0.62
N MET A 202 3.85 -6.74 0.98
CA MET A 202 5.02 -6.73 0.09
C MET A 202 4.77 -7.60 -1.16
N ALA A 203 4.23 -8.82 -1.00
CA ALA A 203 3.92 -9.70 -2.12
C ALA A 203 2.92 -9.08 -3.09
N VAL A 204 1.81 -8.54 -2.57
CA VAL A 204 0.81 -7.80 -3.37
C VAL A 204 1.46 -6.60 -4.07
N GLY A 205 2.28 -5.83 -3.35
CA GLY A 205 3.01 -4.69 -3.91
C GLY A 205 3.97 -5.09 -5.04
N PHE A 206 4.68 -6.21 -4.90
CA PHE A 206 5.56 -6.73 -5.94
C PHE A 206 4.80 -7.22 -7.16
N VAL A 207 3.66 -7.89 -7.00
CA VAL A 207 2.81 -8.30 -8.13
C VAL A 207 2.30 -7.08 -8.88
N SER A 208 1.83 -6.04 -8.17
CA SER A 208 1.42 -4.78 -8.78
C SER A 208 2.59 -4.13 -9.53
N PHE A 209 3.75 -4.00 -8.91
CA PHE A 209 4.95 -3.45 -9.53
C PHE A 209 5.37 -4.23 -10.78
N ALA A 210 5.42 -5.56 -10.69
CA ALA A 210 5.82 -6.44 -11.78
C ALA A 210 4.87 -6.36 -12.98
N ALA A 211 3.58 -6.12 -12.76
CA ALA A 211 2.60 -5.93 -13.83
C ALA A 211 2.92 -4.72 -14.73
N LEU A 212 3.66 -3.72 -14.22
CA LEU A 212 4.05 -2.52 -14.98
C LEU A 212 5.36 -2.70 -15.76
N LEU A 213 6.21 -3.68 -15.40
CA LEU A 213 7.53 -3.87 -16.01
C LEU A 213 7.52 -3.99 -17.55
N PRO A 214 6.56 -4.72 -18.18
CA PRO A 214 6.55 -4.85 -19.63
C PRO A 214 6.41 -3.51 -20.38
N PHE A 215 5.89 -2.48 -19.72
CA PHE A 215 5.56 -1.18 -20.33
C PHE A 215 6.65 -0.12 -20.14
N LEU A 216 7.79 -0.46 -19.53
CA LEU A 216 8.93 0.45 -19.40
C LEU A 216 9.65 0.74 -20.71
N VAL A 217 9.56 -0.17 -21.67
CA VAL A 217 10.31 -0.15 -22.94
C VAL A 217 9.35 -0.19 -24.14
N SER A 218 8.05 0.02 -23.89
CA SER A 218 6.99 -0.02 -24.92
C SER A 218 6.69 1.36 -25.47
#